data_AF-A0A3B0TH10-F1
#
_entry.id   AF-A0A3B0TH10-F1
#
_cell.length_a   1.000
_cell.length_b   1.000
_cell.length_c   1.000
_cell.angle_alpha   90.00
_cell.angle_beta   90.00
_cell.angle_gamma   90.00
#
_symmetry.space_group_name_H-M   'P 1'
#
loop_
_entity.id
_entity.type
_entity.pdbx_description
1 polymer ?
#
loop_
_entity_poly.entity_id
_entity_poly.type
_entity_poly.pdbx_seq_one_letter_code
_entity_poly.pdbx_strand_id
1 'polypeptide(L)'
;MLKAMKEQLKYLAQNDENNFHVHLRARVGKKATAVLEDRLKELVLLMPDLVKRIYFYWNQSKSNTRSKKLGGYLLTYLYTPEDFLSIDKWGLFGYLDDTYFVAKVYTQVIDNETKENRKISGIDLKYYKEAKFLKKYVRGVIPKEAKKIDDMIFQLIEGNQEIYSEIFEK
;
A
#
# COMPACT_ATOMS: atom_id res chain seq x y z
N MET A 1 -13.92 6.00 8.97
CA MET A 1 -12.58 6.21 8.38
C MET A 1 -12.46 5.59 6.99
N LEU A 2 -12.29 4.26 6.82
CA LEU A 2 -12.02 3.65 5.50
C LEU A 2 -13.08 3.92 4.41
N LYS A 3 -14.36 4.02 4.78
CA LYS A 3 -15.43 4.41 3.83
C LYS A 3 -15.22 5.83 3.31
N ALA A 4 -14.88 6.77 4.20
CA ALA A 4 -14.61 8.17 3.81
C ALA A 4 -13.35 8.27 2.93
N MET A 5 -12.28 7.56 3.30
CA MET A 5 -11.06 7.45 2.49
C MET A 5 -11.37 6.92 1.08
N LYS A 6 -12.20 5.88 0.97
CA LYS A 6 -12.60 5.32 -0.32
C LYS A 6 -13.35 6.31 -1.20
N GLU A 7 -14.29 7.06 -0.62
CA GLU A 7 -15.02 8.10 -1.37
C GLU A 7 -14.11 9.26 -1.76
N GLN A 8 -13.18 9.67 -0.89
CA GLN A 8 -12.17 10.68 -1.21
C GLN A 8 -11.26 10.24 -2.37
N LEU A 9 -10.76 9.01 -2.35
CA LEU A 9 -9.90 8.50 -3.43
C LEU A 9 -10.66 8.39 -4.76
N LYS A 10 -11.94 8.00 -4.74
CA LYS A 10 -12.79 8.03 -5.95
C LYS A 10 -12.96 9.44 -6.48
N TYR A 11 -13.25 10.39 -5.59
CA TYR A 11 -13.38 11.80 -5.96
C TYR A 11 -12.09 12.32 -6.59
N LEU A 12 -10.93 12.05 -5.97
CA LEU A 12 -9.63 12.41 -6.52
C LEU A 12 -9.39 11.74 -7.88
N ALA A 13 -9.64 10.43 -8.01
CA ALA A 13 -9.47 9.72 -9.29
C ALA A 13 -10.33 10.27 -10.44
N GLN A 14 -11.50 10.83 -10.14
CA GLN A 14 -12.39 11.44 -11.13
C GLN A 14 -12.01 12.89 -11.47
N ASN A 15 -11.43 13.63 -10.53
CA ASN A 15 -11.14 15.06 -10.69
C ASN A 15 -9.65 15.37 -10.91
N ASP A 16 -8.78 14.34 -10.94
CA ASP A 16 -7.35 14.49 -11.19
C ASP A 16 -7.05 14.60 -12.69
N GLU A 17 -7.66 15.58 -13.35
CA GLU A 17 -7.50 15.80 -14.79
C GLU A 17 -6.03 16.09 -15.12
N ASN A 18 -5.37 15.11 -15.74
CA ASN A 18 -3.98 15.11 -16.22
C ASN A 18 -2.86 15.14 -15.17
N ASN A 19 -3.11 15.46 -13.90
CA ASN A 19 -2.02 15.57 -12.92
C ASN A 19 -1.34 14.21 -12.64
N PHE A 20 -2.13 13.14 -12.49
CA PHE A 20 -1.59 11.78 -12.37
C PHE A 20 -0.67 11.43 -13.54
N HIS A 21 -1.14 11.68 -14.78
CA HIS A 21 -0.41 11.36 -15.99
C HIS A 21 0.90 12.13 -16.07
N VAL A 22 0.88 13.42 -15.71
CA VAL A 22 2.08 14.28 -15.70
C VAL A 22 3.13 13.73 -14.72
N HIS A 23 2.74 13.38 -13.50
CA HIS A 23 3.67 12.81 -12.52
C HIS A 23 4.17 11.43 -12.93
N LEU A 24 3.31 10.59 -13.49
CA LEU A 24 3.70 9.30 -14.04
C LEU A 24 4.71 9.45 -15.18
N ARG A 25 4.45 10.35 -16.13
CA ARG A 25 5.34 10.69 -17.24
C ARG A 25 6.69 11.18 -16.75
N ALA A 26 6.71 12.02 -15.71
CA ALA A 26 7.95 12.51 -15.12
C ALA A 26 8.83 11.39 -14.53
N ARG A 27 8.22 10.30 -14.05
CA ARG A 27 8.94 9.15 -13.48
C ARG A 27 9.36 8.11 -14.51
N VAL A 28 8.51 7.76 -15.46
CA VAL A 28 8.75 6.62 -16.39
C VAL A 28 8.85 7.02 -17.87
N GLY A 29 8.76 8.31 -18.19
CA GLY A 29 8.89 8.84 -19.54
C GLY A 29 7.86 8.26 -20.51
N LYS A 30 8.32 7.83 -21.70
CA LYS A 30 7.47 7.27 -22.75
C LYS A 30 6.66 6.02 -22.34
N LYS A 31 7.03 5.37 -21.23
CA LYS A 31 6.32 4.20 -20.69
C LYS A 31 5.05 4.55 -19.91
N ALA A 32 4.78 5.84 -19.67
CA ALA A 32 3.51 6.31 -19.09
C ALA A 32 2.39 6.17 -20.13
N THR A 33 1.81 4.99 -20.23
CA THR A 33 0.64 4.71 -21.06
C THR A 33 -0.64 4.90 -20.25
N ALA A 34 -1.76 5.18 -20.92
CA ALA A 34 -3.08 5.23 -20.26
C ALA A 34 -3.38 3.93 -19.51
N VAL A 35 -3.05 2.79 -20.10
CA VAL A 35 -3.20 1.47 -19.46
C VAL A 35 -2.39 1.37 -18.16
N LEU A 36 -1.16 1.88 -18.13
CA LEU A 36 -0.36 1.89 -16.90
C LEU A 36 -0.99 2.78 -15.83
N GLU A 37 -1.43 3.98 -16.23
CA GLU A 37 -2.11 4.92 -15.33
C GLU A 37 -3.37 4.31 -14.71
N ASP A 38 -4.25 3.73 -15.53
CA ASP A 38 -5.48 3.09 -15.05
C ASP A 38 -5.19 1.98 -14.05
N ARG A 39 -4.18 1.15 -14.32
CA ARG A 39 -3.75 0.09 -13.40
C ARG A 39 -3.24 0.62 -12.07
N LEU A 40 -2.52 1.73 -12.07
CA LEU A 40 -2.03 2.35 -10.85
C LEU A 40 -3.18 2.96 -10.05
N LYS A 41 -4.12 3.64 -10.71
CA LYS A 41 -5.34 4.18 -10.08
C LYS A 41 -6.21 3.07 -9.50
N GLU A 42 -6.38 1.95 -10.21
CA GLU A 42 -7.08 0.76 -9.70
C GLU A 42 -6.50 0.30 -8.36
N LEU A 43 -5.17 0.26 -8.22
CA LEU A 43 -4.55 -0.17 -6.97
C LEU A 43 -4.75 0.85 -5.84
N VAL A 44 -4.64 2.15 -6.14
CA VAL A 44 -4.91 3.22 -5.17
C VAL A 44 -6.35 3.10 -4.67
N LEU A 45 -7.31 2.87 -5.56
CA LEU A 45 -8.72 2.69 -5.21
C LEU A 45 -9.00 1.38 -4.45
N LEU A 46 -8.16 0.35 -4.64
CA LEU A 46 -8.25 -0.93 -3.93
C LEU A 46 -7.71 -0.84 -2.49
N MET A 47 -6.81 0.12 -2.22
CA MET A 47 -6.12 0.28 -0.94
C MET A 47 -7.05 0.24 0.29
N PRO A 48 -8.19 0.97 0.37
CA PRO A 48 -9.06 0.93 1.55
C PRO A 48 -9.66 -0.46 1.81
N ASP A 49 -9.94 -1.22 0.75
CA ASP A 49 -10.46 -2.58 0.88
C ASP A 49 -9.36 -3.53 1.39
N LEU A 50 -8.12 -3.37 0.94
CA LEU A 50 -6.97 -4.14 1.46
C LEU A 50 -6.75 -3.85 2.94
N VAL A 51 -6.77 -2.58 3.38
CA VAL A 51 -6.66 -2.21 4.80
C VAL A 51 -7.75 -2.86 5.64
N LYS A 52 -8.99 -2.85 5.15
CA LYS A 52 -10.11 -3.55 5.81
C LYS A 52 -9.84 -5.04 5.96
N ARG A 53 -9.29 -5.71 4.94
CA ARG A 53 -8.97 -7.14 5.01
C ARG A 53 -7.79 -7.42 5.94
N ILE A 54 -6.75 -6.58 5.94
CA ILE A 54 -5.63 -6.67 6.90
C ILE A 54 -6.17 -6.64 8.33
N TYR A 55 -7.05 -5.68 8.64
CA TYR A 55 -7.66 -5.55 9.97
C TYR A 55 -8.52 -6.77 10.35
N PHE A 56 -9.25 -7.35 9.39
CA PHE A 56 -9.99 -8.59 9.59
C PHE A 56 -9.07 -9.74 10.03
N TYR A 57 -7.96 -9.97 9.33
CA TYR A 57 -7.01 -11.03 9.68
C TYR A 57 -6.26 -10.72 10.98
N TRP A 58 -5.93 -9.46 11.22
CA TRP A 58 -5.35 -9.03 12.49
C TRP A 58 -6.24 -9.40 13.67
N ASN A 59 -7.55 -9.12 13.61
CA ASN A 59 -8.48 -9.46 14.70
C ASN A 59 -8.66 -10.97 14.92
N GLN A 60 -8.44 -11.79 13.89
CA GLN A 60 -8.52 -13.26 14.00
C GLN A 60 -7.22 -13.92 14.45
N SER A 61 -6.11 -13.18 14.41
CA SER A 61 -4.80 -13.70 14.76
C SER A 61 -4.57 -13.67 16.28
N LYS A 62 -3.93 -14.73 16.82
CA LYS A 62 -3.51 -14.79 18.23
C LYS A 62 -2.57 -13.63 18.56
N SER A 63 -2.48 -13.24 19.84
CA SER A 63 -1.48 -12.27 20.30
C SER A 63 -0.07 -12.72 19.88
N ASN A 64 0.73 -11.80 19.34
CA ASN A 64 2.13 -11.99 18.87
C ASN A 64 2.36 -12.64 17.49
N THR A 65 1.35 -12.80 16.63
CA THR A 65 1.65 -13.20 15.24
C THR A 65 2.34 -12.07 14.45
N ARG A 66 3.14 -12.44 13.45
CA ARG A 66 3.78 -11.50 12.51
C ARG A 66 2.75 -10.63 11.77
N SER A 67 1.61 -11.21 11.42
CA SER A 67 0.48 -10.51 10.79
C SER A 67 -0.09 -9.41 11.69
N LYS A 68 -0.24 -9.67 12.99
CA LYS A 68 -0.70 -8.70 14.00
C LYS A 68 0.25 -7.51 14.13
N LYS A 69 1.56 -7.76 14.18
CA LYS A 69 2.58 -6.70 14.22
C LYS A 69 2.54 -5.81 12.97
N LEU A 70 2.54 -6.43 11.78
CA LEU A 70 2.49 -5.71 10.50
C LEU A 70 1.20 -4.87 10.35
N GLY A 71 0.06 -5.40 10.79
CA GLY A 71 -1.20 -4.65 10.81
C GLY A 71 -1.15 -3.42 11.72
N GLY A 72 -0.51 -3.53 12.89
CA GLY A 72 -0.29 -2.40 13.79
C GLY A 72 0.58 -1.31 13.16
N TYR A 73 1.75 -1.67 12.62
CA TYR A 73 2.63 -0.71 11.95
C TYR A 73 1.97 -0.03 10.75
N LEU A 74 1.15 -0.77 10.00
CA LEU A 74 0.40 -0.21 8.89
C LEU A 74 -0.55 0.90 9.35
N LEU A 75 -1.27 0.70 10.46
CA LEU A 75 -2.16 1.74 10.99
C LEU A 75 -1.38 2.96 11.46
N THR A 76 -0.23 2.77 12.11
CA THR A 76 0.62 3.90 12.53
C THR A 76 1.08 4.72 11.33
N TYR A 77 1.58 4.05 10.30
CA TYR A 77 2.02 4.72 9.07
C TYR A 77 0.88 5.46 8.37
N LEU A 78 -0.30 4.84 8.23
CA LEU A 78 -1.47 5.50 7.62
C LEU A 78 -2.05 6.64 8.47
N TYR A 79 -1.62 6.80 9.72
CA TYR A 79 -2.02 7.90 10.59
C TYR A 79 -1.22 9.19 10.31
N THR A 80 -0.02 9.06 9.72
CA THR A 80 0.82 10.18 9.22
C THR A 80 1.19 9.94 7.75
N PRO A 81 0.21 9.95 6.82
CA PRO A 81 0.46 9.63 5.41
C PRO A 81 1.12 10.82 4.70
N GLU A 82 2.45 10.90 4.68
CA GLU A 82 3.18 11.92 3.89
C GLU A 82 4.70 11.69 3.76
N ASP A 83 5.20 10.54 4.20
CA ASP A 83 6.64 10.35 4.46
C ASP A 83 7.51 10.27 3.20
N PHE A 84 6.96 9.80 2.07
CA PHE A 84 7.71 9.70 0.80
C PHE A 84 7.11 10.54 -0.34
N LEU A 85 5.78 10.53 -0.51
CA LEU A 85 5.08 11.35 -1.50
C LEU A 85 3.95 12.15 -0.84
N SER A 86 4.08 13.48 -0.84
CA SER A 86 3.06 14.35 -0.25
C SER A 86 1.78 14.41 -1.10
N ILE A 87 0.62 14.22 -0.47
CA ILE A 87 -0.67 14.31 -1.16
C ILE A 87 -0.91 15.75 -1.66
N ASP A 88 -0.54 16.76 -0.87
CA ASP A 88 -0.70 18.18 -1.23
C ASP A 88 0.09 18.55 -2.50
N LYS A 89 1.26 17.94 -2.69
CA LYS A 89 2.13 18.23 -3.84
C LYS A 89 1.84 17.36 -5.07
N TRP A 90 1.37 16.14 -4.88
CA TRP A 90 1.29 15.12 -5.95
C TRP A 90 -0.14 14.61 -6.21
N GLY A 91 -1.15 15.10 -5.48
CA GLY A 91 -2.54 14.69 -5.64
C GLY A 91 -2.73 13.18 -5.47
N LEU A 92 -3.47 12.56 -6.37
CA LEU A 92 -3.72 11.10 -6.33
C LEU A 92 -2.42 10.29 -6.52
N PHE A 93 -1.45 10.81 -7.27
CA PHE A 93 -0.15 10.15 -7.44
C PHE A 93 0.61 10.05 -6.12
N GLY A 94 0.35 10.99 -5.19
CA GLY A 94 0.89 10.99 -3.84
C GLY A 94 0.58 9.72 -3.04
N TYR A 95 -0.49 8.99 -3.37
CA TYR A 95 -0.85 7.77 -2.64
C TYR A 95 -0.10 6.50 -3.09
N LEU A 96 0.81 6.58 -4.07
CA LEU A 96 1.44 5.39 -4.64
C LEU A 96 2.35 4.65 -3.65
N ASP A 97 3.05 5.38 -2.79
CA ASP A 97 3.87 4.82 -1.70
C ASP A 97 3.01 4.12 -0.64
N ASP A 98 1.94 4.77 -0.16
CA ASP A 98 0.97 4.18 0.78
C ASP A 98 0.33 2.93 0.20
N THR A 99 -0.06 3.01 -1.07
CA THR A 99 -0.66 1.93 -1.83
C THR A 99 0.32 0.75 -1.98
N TYR A 100 1.60 1.03 -2.25
CA TYR A 100 2.63 0.01 -2.30
C TYR A 100 2.82 -0.67 -0.95
N PHE A 101 2.86 0.12 0.12
CA PHE A 101 3.02 -0.38 1.48
C PHE A 101 1.86 -1.27 1.90
N VAL A 102 0.61 -0.82 1.73
CA VAL A 102 -0.60 -1.58 2.00
C VAL A 102 -0.63 -2.88 1.19
N ALA A 103 -0.34 -2.82 -0.10
CA ALA A 103 -0.31 -4.02 -0.96
C ALA A 103 0.75 -5.01 -0.48
N LYS A 104 1.92 -4.53 -0.03
CA LYS A 104 2.98 -5.40 0.48
C LYS A 104 2.56 -6.06 1.79
N VAL A 105 2.06 -5.31 2.76
CA VAL A 105 1.56 -5.84 4.04
C VAL A 105 0.44 -6.85 3.81
N TYR A 106 -0.55 -6.52 2.98
CA TYR A 106 -1.66 -7.43 2.66
C TYR A 106 -1.15 -8.76 2.08
N THR A 107 -0.24 -8.71 1.10
CA THR A 107 0.30 -9.96 0.52
C THR A 107 1.04 -10.81 1.55
N GLN A 108 1.78 -10.20 2.48
CA GLN A 108 2.46 -10.93 3.56
C GLN A 108 1.48 -11.53 4.57
N VAL A 109 0.40 -10.81 4.91
CA VAL A 109 -0.66 -11.34 5.79
C VAL A 109 -1.27 -12.60 5.18
N ILE A 110 -1.71 -12.55 3.92
CA ILE A 110 -2.30 -13.72 3.25
C ILE A 110 -1.30 -14.87 3.13
N ASP A 111 -0.02 -14.59 2.86
CA ASP A 111 1.03 -15.62 2.80
C ASP A 111 1.20 -16.32 4.16
N ASN A 112 1.16 -15.57 5.26
CA ASN A 112 1.26 -16.14 6.61
C ASN A 112 0.04 -16.98 6.97
N GLU A 113 -1.17 -16.48 6.71
CA GLU A 113 -2.42 -17.22 6.98
C GLU A 113 -2.47 -18.53 6.17
N THR A 114 -1.99 -18.50 4.92
CA THR A 114 -1.90 -19.68 4.06
C THR A 114 -0.89 -20.70 4.61
N LYS A 115 0.26 -20.25 5.12
CA LYS A 115 1.27 -21.11 5.78
C LYS A 115 0.73 -21.74 7.07
N GLU A 116 -0.16 -21.05 7.77
CA GLU A 116 -0.85 -21.58 8.95
C GLU A 116 -2.03 -22.52 8.59
N ASN A 117 -2.19 -22.91 7.32
CA ASN A 117 -3.30 -23.74 6.80
C ASN A 117 -4.69 -23.15 7.09
N ARG A 118 -4.79 -21.82 7.24
CA ARG A 118 -6.09 -21.16 7.45
C ARG A 118 -6.80 -20.96 6.12
N LYS A 119 -8.12 -21.04 6.17
CA LYS A 119 -8.97 -20.88 4.98
C LYS A 119 -9.02 -19.40 4.57
N ILE A 120 -8.49 -19.11 3.39
CA ILE A 120 -8.58 -17.80 2.75
C ILE A 120 -9.90 -17.69 1.99
N SER A 121 -10.58 -16.54 2.10
CA SER A 121 -11.85 -16.33 1.39
C SER A 121 -11.64 -16.11 -0.11
N GLY A 122 -12.66 -16.34 -0.92
CA GLY A 122 -12.58 -16.15 -2.38
C GLY A 122 -12.26 -14.71 -2.79
N ILE A 123 -12.78 -13.72 -2.05
CA ILE A 123 -12.47 -12.30 -2.28
C ILE A 123 -11.01 -11.99 -1.97
N ASP A 124 -10.43 -12.62 -0.94
CA ASP A 124 -9.03 -12.40 -0.59
C ASP A 124 -8.08 -13.00 -1.62
N LEU A 125 -8.42 -14.15 -2.22
CA LEU A 125 -7.65 -14.73 -3.31
C LEU A 125 -7.61 -13.81 -4.53
N LYS A 126 -8.74 -13.15 -4.85
CA LYS A 126 -8.81 -12.14 -5.92
C LYS A 126 -7.91 -10.95 -5.59
N TYR A 127 -8.11 -10.33 -4.43
CA TYR A 127 -7.34 -9.18 -3.99
C TYR A 127 -5.85 -9.47 -3.86
N TYR A 128 -5.48 -10.69 -3.47
CA TYR A 128 -4.09 -11.11 -3.35
C TYR A 128 -3.39 -11.14 -4.71
N LYS A 129 -4.06 -11.65 -5.74
CA LYS A 129 -3.55 -11.66 -7.12
C LYS A 129 -3.42 -10.22 -7.65
N GLU A 130 -4.44 -9.40 -7.46
CA GLU A 130 -4.45 -7.99 -7.89
C GLU A 130 -3.33 -7.20 -7.19
N ALA A 131 -3.22 -7.31 -5.86
CA ALA A 131 -2.17 -6.66 -5.09
C ALA A 131 -0.76 -7.13 -5.50
N LYS A 132 -0.54 -8.43 -5.72
CA LYS A 132 0.76 -8.95 -6.20
C LYS A 132 1.13 -8.40 -7.57
N PHE A 133 0.17 -8.32 -8.48
CA PHE A 133 0.39 -7.85 -9.84
C PHE A 133 0.65 -6.35 -9.86
N LEU A 134 -0.26 -5.56 -9.28
CA LEU A 134 -0.21 -4.11 -9.31
C LEU A 134 0.96 -3.53 -8.52
N LYS A 135 1.36 -4.17 -7.41
CA LYS A 135 2.56 -3.79 -6.65
C LYS A 135 3.84 -3.75 -7.50
N LYS A 136 3.96 -4.63 -8.51
CA LYS A 136 5.12 -4.62 -9.43
C LYS A 136 5.15 -3.36 -10.28
N TYR A 137 3.98 -2.89 -10.74
CA TYR A 137 3.88 -1.65 -11.52
C TYR A 137 4.21 -0.44 -10.67
N VAL A 138 3.67 -0.38 -9.46
CA VAL A 138 3.98 0.72 -8.52
C VAL A 138 5.48 0.78 -8.24
N ARG A 139 6.14 -0.36 -7.96
CA ARG A 139 7.61 -0.40 -7.81
C ARG A 139 8.36 0.13 -9.02
N GLY A 140 7.87 -0.15 -10.23
CA GLY A 140 8.47 0.35 -11.48
C GLY A 140 8.38 1.87 -11.62
N VAL A 141 7.39 2.51 -10.98
CA VAL A 141 7.15 3.95 -11.03
C VAL A 141 7.86 4.69 -9.89
N ILE A 142 7.87 4.12 -8.68
CA ILE A 142 8.48 4.70 -7.47
C ILE A 142 9.54 3.77 -6.86
N PRO A 143 10.60 3.39 -7.60
CA PRO A 143 11.54 2.36 -7.16
C PRO A 143 12.36 2.74 -5.92
N LYS A 144 12.63 4.04 -5.71
CA LYS A 144 13.40 4.52 -4.56
C LYS A 144 12.56 4.45 -3.29
N GLU A 145 11.33 4.95 -3.37
CA GLU A 145 10.33 4.94 -2.30
C GLU A 145 9.94 3.50 -1.95
N ALA A 146 9.66 2.66 -2.96
CA ALA A 146 9.37 1.25 -2.77
C ALA A 146 10.52 0.49 -2.09
N LYS A 147 11.78 0.83 -2.37
CA LYS A 147 12.93 0.25 -1.68
C LYS A 147 12.94 0.65 -0.20
N LYS A 148 12.75 1.94 0.12
CA LYS A 148 12.68 2.40 1.52
C LYS A 148 11.56 1.69 2.30
N ILE A 149 10.39 1.56 1.69
CA ILE A 149 9.27 0.80 2.27
C ILE A 149 9.64 -0.67 2.46
N ASP A 150 10.37 -1.25 1.51
CA ASP A 150 10.80 -2.63 1.63
C ASP A 150 11.75 -2.85 2.81
N ASP A 151 12.73 -1.98 2.95
CA ASP A 151 13.74 -2.00 4.01
C ASP A 151 13.07 -1.76 5.37
N MET A 152 12.14 -0.81 5.45
CA MET A 152 11.31 -0.56 6.63
C MET A 152 10.53 -1.81 7.06
N ILE A 153 9.78 -2.45 6.13
CA ILE A 153 9.05 -3.69 6.44
C ILE A 153 9.98 -4.79 6.93
N PHE A 154 11.15 -4.93 6.31
CA PHE A 154 12.13 -5.94 6.70
C PHE A 154 12.60 -5.72 8.14
N GLN A 155 12.98 -4.50 8.51
CA GLN A 155 13.42 -4.17 9.87
C GLN A 155 12.31 -4.36 10.92
N LEU A 156 11.07 -3.95 10.59
CA LEU A 156 9.90 -4.13 11.45
C LEU A 156 9.63 -5.60 11.78
N ILE A 157 9.90 -6.47 10.81
CA ILE A 157 9.76 -7.91 10.91
C ILE A 157 10.85 -8.52 11.78
N GLU A 158 12.10 -8.09 11.60
CA GLU A 158 13.27 -8.59 12.33
C GLU A 158 13.30 -8.09 13.79
N GLY A 159 12.35 -7.22 14.18
CA GLY A 159 12.18 -6.77 15.56
C GLY A 159 13.04 -5.58 15.95
N ASN A 160 13.64 -4.88 14.98
CA ASN A 160 14.50 -3.74 15.23
C ASN A 160 13.66 -2.46 15.38
N GLN A 161 13.02 -2.31 16.54
CA GLN A 161 12.05 -1.22 16.79
C GLN A 161 12.70 0.18 16.84
N GLU A 162 13.99 0.28 17.18
CA GLU A 162 14.72 1.56 17.29
C GLU A 162 14.79 2.33 15.97
N ILE A 163 14.83 1.63 14.83
CA ILE A 163 14.96 2.26 13.50
C ILE A 163 13.63 2.86 13.02
N TYR A 164 12.49 2.38 13.53
CA TYR A 164 11.19 2.97 13.16
C TYR A 164 11.14 4.43 13.57
N SER A 165 11.61 4.78 14.77
CA SER A 165 11.69 6.16 15.25
C SER A 165 12.61 7.02 14.36
N GLU A 166 13.76 6.49 13.93
CA GLU A 166 14.73 7.22 13.11
C GLU A 166 14.26 7.48 11.67
N ILE A 167 13.36 6.67 11.12
CA ILE A 167 12.84 6.87 9.75
C ILE A 167 11.83 8.03 9.70
N PHE A 168 11.13 8.30 10.81
CA PHE A 168 10.11 9.36 10.91
C PHE A 168 10.59 10.60 11.69
N GLU A 169 11.79 10.59 12.26
CA GLU A 169 12.43 11.79 12.80
C GLU A 169 12.99 12.65 11.64
N LYS A 170 12.29 13.75 11.34
CA LYS A 170 12.80 14.90 10.59
C LYS A 170 12.75 16.15 11.44
#